data_AF-A0A7G6RKV1-F1
#
_entry.id   AF-A0A7G6RKV1-F1
#
_cell.length_a   1.000
_cell.length_b   1.000
_cell.length_c   1.000
_cell.angle_alpha   90.00
_cell.angle_beta   90.00
_cell.angle_gamma   90.00
#
_symmetry.space_group_name_H-M   'P 1'
#
loop_
_entity.id
_entity.type
_entity.pdbx_description
1 polymer ?
#
loop_
_entity_poly.entity_id
_entity_poly.type
_entity_poly.pdbx_seq_one_letter_code
_entity_poly.pdbx_strand_id
1 'polypeptide(L)'
;MSAWVGGTLTSTLIVRLLDQVTKLSAIRLSSALLGLNRAANAASGTFGVRLGAAIQKNNAALADARGGLVDAVAGFYALKTAIGAPLKAAADFETALEDIGQKADIPQERLGALGERIKQIGRDTNQAATEVGKAVDSLLGRGASEDVALAAAGPISKAAFAYRAATDDLAAASWSAVDNLKVPADQIATAIDMMAQAGKDGAFELKDMAQYFPALGAAYQGLGQEGTSAVADLAAALQIVRKGAGDSASAATNLGNVLQKVYAPQTVKAFKEAGVDLRKEMAKAAKDGQTPIEAIANITNKALGGDLSKLGDLFQDAQVQQGMRALIQNMEEYRKVRADAMKAASALRTRTSSA
;
A
#
# COMPACT_ATOMS: atom_id res chain seq x y z
N MET A 1 -33.56 -67.32 -30.35
CA MET A 1 -33.13 -65.91 -30.38
C MET A 1 -32.28 -65.66 -29.16
N SER A 2 -30.98 -65.48 -29.36
CA SER A 2 -29.95 -65.49 -28.32
C SER A 2 -29.80 -64.09 -27.70
N ALA A 3 -29.99 -64.00 -26.38
CA ALA A 3 -29.78 -62.79 -25.61
C ALA A 3 -28.34 -62.76 -25.05
N TRP A 4 -27.61 -61.69 -25.36
CA TRP A 4 -26.35 -61.32 -24.75
C TRP A 4 -26.58 -60.87 -23.31
N VAL A 5 -25.93 -61.52 -22.34
CA VAL A 5 -25.87 -61.07 -20.95
C VAL A 5 -24.48 -60.48 -20.72
N GLY A 6 -24.42 -59.16 -20.52
CA GLY A 6 -23.20 -58.42 -20.20
C GLY A 6 -22.71 -58.74 -18.79
N GLY A 7 -21.44 -59.11 -18.68
CA GLY A 7 -20.76 -59.30 -17.39
C GLY A 7 -20.50 -57.95 -16.71
N THR A 8 -20.91 -57.85 -15.44
CA THR A 8 -20.60 -56.70 -14.57
C THR A 8 -19.32 -57.02 -13.80
N LEU A 9 -18.23 -56.29 -14.10
CA LEU A 9 -17.00 -56.33 -13.32
C LEU A 9 -17.24 -55.64 -11.98
N THR A 10 -17.24 -56.39 -10.89
CA THR A 10 -17.31 -55.86 -9.52
C THR A 10 -15.88 -55.57 -9.05
N SER A 11 -15.54 -54.29 -8.85
CA SER A 11 -14.27 -53.89 -8.24
C SER A 11 -14.51 -53.59 -6.76
N THR A 12 -14.03 -54.47 -5.89
CA THR A 12 -14.02 -54.25 -4.44
C THR A 12 -12.70 -53.60 -4.03
N LEU A 13 -12.74 -52.33 -3.64
CA LEU A 13 -11.62 -51.63 -3.02
C LEU A 13 -11.69 -51.82 -1.49
N ILE A 14 -10.80 -52.64 -0.94
CA ILE A 14 -10.62 -52.79 0.51
C ILE A 14 -9.63 -51.72 0.98
N VAL A 15 -10.12 -50.68 1.66
CA VAL A 15 -9.26 -49.69 2.33
C VAL A 15 -8.96 -50.18 3.74
N ARG A 16 -7.73 -50.64 3.98
CA ARG A 16 -7.20 -50.91 5.32
C ARG A 16 -6.57 -49.64 5.87
N LEU A 17 -7.14 -49.10 6.95
CA LEU A 17 -6.60 -47.97 7.71
C LEU A 17 -5.37 -48.43 8.51
N LEU A 18 -4.20 -48.00 8.05
CA LEU A 18 -2.94 -48.05 8.78
C LEU A 18 -2.43 -46.62 8.89
N ASP A 19 -2.73 -45.94 10.01
CA ASP A 19 -1.72 -45.21 10.79
C ASP A 19 -2.32 -44.65 12.10
N GLN A 20 -1.56 -44.68 13.20
CA GLN A 20 -1.99 -44.30 14.55
C GLN A 20 -1.96 -42.78 14.83
N VAL A 21 -1.83 -41.93 13.81
CA VAL A 21 -1.71 -40.47 13.97
C VAL A 21 -3.07 -39.76 14.16
N THR A 22 -4.18 -40.39 13.76
CA THR A 22 -5.53 -39.77 13.81
C THR A 22 -6.13 -39.64 15.21
N LYS A 23 -5.63 -40.41 16.20
CA LYS A 23 -6.14 -40.32 17.58
C LYS A 23 -5.75 -39.01 18.27
N LEU A 24 -4.56 -38.47 17.98
CA LEU A 24 -4.12 -37.19 18.56
C LEU A 24 -4.85 -35.97 17.95
N SER A 25 -5.18 -36.01 16.66
CA SER A 25 -5.90 -34.92 16.00
C SER A 25 -7.36 -34.85 16.44
N ALA A 26 -8.03 -36.01 16.60
CA ALA A 26 -9.41 -36.06 17.11
C ALA A 26 -9.54 -35.54 18.56
N ILE A 27 -8.55 -35.82 19.42
CA ILE A 27 -8.52 -35.34 20.82
C ILE A 27 -8.25 -33.82 20.89
N ARG A 28 -7.39 -33.28 20.03
CA ARG A 28 -7.15 -31.81 19.99
C ARG A 28 -8.34 -31.06 19.39
N LEU A 29 -9.02 -31.62 18.39
CA LEU A 29 -10.25 -31.08 17.81
C LEU A 29 -11.42 -31.09 18.82
N SER A 30 -11.61 -32.17 19.58
CA SER A 30 -12.69 -32.23 20.59
C SER A 30 -12.46 -31.21 21.72
N SER A 31 -11.21 -31.02 22.13
CA SER A 31 -10.82 -30.04 23.15
C SER A 31 -11.05 -28.59 22.69
N ALA A 32 -10.73 -28.29 21.43
CA ALA A 32 -10.96 -26.97 20.83
C ALA A 32 -12.46 -26.65 20.68
N LEU A 33 -13.27 -27.64 20.30
CA LEU A 33 -14.74 -27.51 20.20
C LEU A 33 -15.40 -27.30 21.57
N LEU A 34 -14.90 -27.96 22.62
CA LEU A 34 -15.38 -27.76 24.00
C LEU A 34 -14.99 -26.39 24.57
N GLY A 35 -13.85 -25.83 24.16
CA GLY A 35 -13.42 -24.47 24.51
C GLY A 35 -14.28 -23.39 23.85
N LEU A 36 -14.60 -23.57 22.55
CA LEU A 36 -15.48 -22.68 21.79
C LEU A 36 -16.91 -22.67 22.34
N ASN A 37 -17.43 -23.82 22.76
CA ASN A 37 -18.76 -23.90 23.37
C ASN A 37 -18.82 -23.17 24.73
N ARG A 38 -17.73 -23.15 25.51
CA ARG A 38 -17.66 -22.37 26.75
C ARG A 38 -17.51 -20.88 26.51
N ALA A 39 -16.72 -20.46 25.52
CA ALA A 39 -16.57 -19.06 25.14
C ALA A 39 -17.86 -18.47 24.54
N ALA A 40 -18.59 -19.25 23.75
CA ALA A 40 -19.88 -18.84 23.18
C ALA A 40 -20.97 -18.66 24.25
N ASN A 41 -20.98 -19.48 25.30
CA ASN A 41 -21.92 -19.36 26.43
C ASN A 41 -21.55 -18.24 27.42
N ALA A 42 -20.31 -17.74 27.38
CA ALA A 42 -19.84 -16.65 28.24
C ALA A 42 -20.03 -15.25 27.61
N ALA A 43 -20.29 -15.16 26.31
CA ALA A 43 -20.44 -13.89 25.60
C ALA A 43 -21.90 -13.38 25.62
N SER A 44 -22.21 -12.42 26.48
CA SER A 44 -23.53 -11.77 26.55
C SER A 44 -23.68 -10.61 25.55
N GLY A 45 -24.77 -10.59 24.78
CA GLY A 45 -25.18 -9.50 23.88
C GLY A 45 -25.47 -9.93 22.44
N THR A 46 -25.65 -8.96 21.53
CA THR A 46 -25.96 -9.16 20.09
C THR A 46 -24.95 -10.06 19.38
N PHE A 47 -23.69 -10.07 19.82
CA PHE A 47 -22.65 -10.98 19.32
C PHE A 47 -22.91 -12.43 19.74
N GLY A 48 -23.29 -12.69 21.00
CA GLY A 48 -23.66 -14.02 21.49
C GLY A 48 -24.90 -14.58 20.81
N VAL A 49 -25.88 -13.73 20.49
CA VAL A 49 -27.08 -14.13 19.73
C VAL A 49 -26.73 -14.45 18.27
N ARG A 50 -25.90 -13.64 17.61
CA ARG A 50 -25.44 -13.90 16.22
C ARG A 50 -24.53 -15.13 16.14
N LEU A 51 -23.66 -15.32 17.13
CA LEU A 51 -22.78 -16.48 17.23
C LEU A 51 -23.59 -17.75 17.55
N GLY A 52 -24.54 -17.67 18.48
CA GLY A 52 -25.47 -18.75 18.80
C GLY A 52 -26.33 -19.15 17.61
N ALA A 53 -26.84 -18.19 16.85
CA ALA A 53 -27.57 -18.43 15.61
C ALA A 53 -26.67 -19.05 14.52
N ALA A 54 -25.42 -18.62 14.40
CA ALA A 54 -24.45 -19.21 13.48
C ALA A 54 -24.07 -20.64 13.88
N ILE A 55 -23.89 -20.91 15.17
CA ILE A 55 -23.62 -22.25 15.72
C ILE A 55 -24.83 -23.17 15.54
N GLN A 56 -26.05 -22.70 15.81
CA GLN A 56 -27.26 -23.48 15.55
C GLN A 56 -27.47 -23.76 14.07
N LYS A 57 -27.23 -22.77 13.19
CA LYS A 57 -27.30 -22.97 11.75
C LYS A 57 -26.26 -23.97 11.26
N ASN A 58 -25.05 -23.93 11.83
CA ASN A 58 -23.99 -24.89 11.53
C ASN A 58 -24.29 -26.29 12.07
N ASN A 59 -24.84 -26.39 13.29
CA ASN A 59 -25.24 -27.65 13.90
C ASN A 59 -26.45 -28.28 13.21
N ALA A 60 -27.41 -27.48 12.73
CA ALA A 60 -28.53 -27.94 11.92
C ALA A 60 -28.05 -28.42 10.54
N ALA A 61 -27.15 -27.67 9.90
CA ALA A 61 -26.53 -28.12 8.64
C ALA A 61 -25.71 -29.41 8.82
N LEU A 62 -25.01 -29.56 9.96
CA LEU A 62 -24.31 -30.80 10.33
C LEU A 62 -25.26 -31.94 10.68
N ALA A 63 -26.41 -31.65 11.30
CA ALA A 63 -27.44 -32.63 11.63
C ALA A 63 -28.17 -33.12 10.37
N ASP A 64 -28.49 -32.24 9.43
CA ASP A 64 -29.00 -32.58 8.10
C ASP A 64 -27.96 -33.37 7.28
N ALA A 65 -26.67 -32.99 7.36
CA ALA A 65 -25.59 -33.73 6.73
C ALA A 65 -25.36 -35.12 7.37
N ARG A 66 -25.71 -35.30 8.65
CA ARG A 66 -25.65 -36.58 9.38
C ARG A 66 -26.92 -37.43 9.19
N GLY A 67 -28.09 -36.80 9.06
CA GLY A 67 -29.37 -37.45 8.80
C GLY A 67 -29.58 -37.86 7.34
N GLY A 68 -28.89 -37.19 6.42
CA GLY A 68 -28.90 -37.44 4.97
C GLY A 68 -27.71 -38.26 4.45
N LEU A 69 -27.24 -39.27 5.17
CA LEU A 69 -26.22 -40.23 4.73
C LEU A 69 -26.75 -41.19 3.62
N VAL A 70 -27.43 -40.68 2.59
CA VAL A 70 -27.91 -41.48 1.45
C VAL A 70 -27.26 -41.09 0.12
N ASP A 71 -26.59 -39.94 0.00
CA ASP A 71 -25.72 -39.68 -1.15
C ASP A 71 -24.34 -39.24 -0.71
N ALA A 72 -23.39 -40.19 -0.70
CA ALA A 72 -21.97 -39.95 -0.47
C ALA A 72 -21.41 -38.84 -1.38
N VAL A 73 -22.05 -38.59 -2.53
CA VAL A 73 -21.73 -37.50 -3.46
C VAL A 73 -22.11 -36.13 -2.88
N ALA A 74 -23.32 -35.95 -2.36
CA ALA A 74 -23.80 -34.64 -1.87
C ALA A 74 -23.05 -34.18 -0.61
N GLY A 75 -22.79 -35.09 0.34
CA GLY A 75 -22.00 -34.82 1.54
C GLY A 75 -20.53 -34.48 1.21
N PHE A 76 -19.96 -35.13 0.19
CA PHE A 76 -18.63 -34.82 -0.33
C PHE A 76 -18.58 -33.42 -0.95
N TYR A 77 -19.59 -33.02 -1.73
CA TYR A 77 -19.64 -31.68 -2.32
C TYR A 77 -19.79 -30.58 -1.26
N ALA A 78 -20.64 -30.76 -0.24
CA ALA A 78 -20.80 -29.79 0.85
C ALA A 78 -19.53 -29.66 1.72
N LEU A 79 -18.84 -30.77 1.99
CA LEU A 79 -17.56 -30.73 2.70
C LEU A 79 -16.47 -30.05 1.84
N LYS A 80 -16.37 -30.42 0.56
CA LYS A 80 -15.43 -29.82 -0.40
C LYS A 80 -15.63 -28.32 -0.55
N THR A 81 -16.87 -27.83 -0.54
CA THR A 81 -17.14 -26.38 -0.60
C THR A 81 -16.83 -25.69 0.73
N ALA A 82 -17.10 -26.33 1.87
CA ALA A 82 -16.85 -25.76 3.19
C ALA A 82 -15.35 -25.64 3.54
N ILE A 83 -14.52 -26.62 3.16
CA ILE A 83 -13.06 -26.60 3.42
C ILE A 83 -12.23 -26.13 2.21
N GLY A 84 -12.83 -26.10 1.02
CA GLY A 84 -12.13 -25.75 -0.21
C GLY A 84 -11.61 -24.32 -0.24
N ALA A 85 -12.38 -23.35 0.28
CA ALA A 85 -11.94 -21.96 0.34
C ALA A 85 -10.73 -21.74 1.28
N PRO A 86 -10.73 -22.24 2.54
CA PRO A 86 -9.53 -22.20 3.39
C PRO A 86 -8.31 -22.92 2.81
N LEU A 87 -8.50 -24.11 2.22
CA LEU A 87 -7.39 -24.87 1.59
C LEU A 87 -6.81 -24.12 0.38
N LYS A 88 -7.67 -23.55 -0.47
CA LYS A 88 -7.23 -22.72 -1.59
C LYS A 88 -6.47 -21.48 -1.09
N ALA A 89 -6.99 -20.78 -0.08
CA ALA A 89 -6.30 -19.61 0.47
C ALA A 89 -4.94 -19.96 1.08
N ALA A 90 -4.81 -21.12 1.73
CA ALA A 90 -3.54 -21.61 2.24
C ALA A 90 -2.55 -21.94 1.11
N ALA A 91 -3.01 -22.64 0.07
CA ALA A 91 -2.20 -22.94 -1.11
C ALA A 91 -1.76 -21.66 -1.86
N ASP A 92 -2.69 -20.73 -2.10
CA ASP A 92 -2.39 -19.44 -2.75
C ASP A 92 -1.36 -18.63 -1.93
N PHE A 93 -1.42 -18.71 -0.58
CA PHE A 93 -0.45 -18.06 0.30
C PHE A 93 0.91 -18.76 0.29
N GLU A 94 0.94 -20.09 0.26
CA GLU A 94 2.18 -20.87 0.15
C GLU A 94 2.88 -20.58 -1.18
N THR A 95 2.16 -20.57 -2.30
CA THR A 95 2.68 -20.14 -3.60
C THR A 95 3.26 -18.72 -3.55
N ALA A 96 2.55 -17.78 -2.92
CA ALA A 96 3.06 -16.41 -2.78
C ALA A 96 4.36 -16.36 -1.95
N LEU A 97 4.49 -17.18 -0.90
CA LEU A 97 5.72 -17.28 -0.12
C LEU A 97 6.87 -17.89 -0.92
N GLU A 98 6.60 -18.92 -1.72
CA GLU A 98 7.59 -19.51 -2.61
C GLU A 98 8.08 -18.51 -3.66
N ASP A 99 7.17 -17.75 -4.26
CA ASP A 99 7.52 -16.68 -5.22
C ASP A 99 8.40 -15.61 -4.57
N ILE A 100 8.03 -15.15 -3.36
CA ILE A 100 8.86 -14.23 -2.57
C ILE A 100 10.23 -14.84 -2.32
N GLY A 101 10.26 -16.11 -1.90
CA GLY A 101 11.48 -16.82 -1.58
C GLY A 101 12.44 -16.93 -2.74
N GLN A 102 11.93 -17.25 -3.92
CA GLN A 102 12.70 -17.32 -5.16
C GLN A 102 13.23 -15.96 -5.59
N LYS A 103 12.43 -14.88 -5.49
CA LYS A 103 12.87 -13.53 -5.90
C LYS A 103 13.90 -12.91 -4.96
N ALA A 104 13.79 -13.21 -3.67
CA ALA A 104 14.62 -12.61 -2.62
C ALA A 104 15.74 -13.52 -2.13
N ASP A 105 15.99 -14.63 -2.83
CA ASP A 105 16.97 -15.66 -2.47
C ASP A 105 16.83 -16.16 -1.01
N ILE A 106 15.59 -16.27 -0.52
CA ILE A 106 15.29 -16.76 0.83
C ILE A 106 15.23 -18.29 0.79
N PRO A 107 16.06 -19.00 1.59
CA PRO A 107 16.05 -20.46 1.62
C PRO A 107 14.69 -21.03 2.01
N GLN A 108 14.33 -22.17 1.42
CA GLN A 108 13.08 -22.90 1.67
C GLN A 108 12.81 -23.13 3.16
N GLU A 109 13.87 -23.38 3.95
CA GLU A 109 13.78 -23.62 5.39
C GLU A 109 13.32 -22.39 6.18
N ARG A 110 13.49 -21.17 5.62
CA ARG A 110 13.05 -19.92 6.25
C ARG A 110 11.64 -19.50 5.84
N LEU A 111 11.06 -20.07 4.79
CA LEU A 111 9.74 -19.67 4.29
C LEU A 111 8.63 -19.86 5.33
N GLY A 112 8.74 -20.90 6.17
CA GLY A 112 7.82 -21.09 7.29
C GLY A 112 7.86 -19.94 8.31
N ALA A 113 9.05 -19.47 8.68
CA ALA A 113 9.23 -18.36 9.61
C ALA A 113 8.75 -17.03 9.00
N LEU A 114 9.08 -16.78 7.71
CA LEU A 114 8.60 -15.63 6.95
C LEU A 114 7.06 -15.62 6.91
N GLY A 115 6.46 -16.76 6.58
CA GLY A 115 5.00 -16.93 6.54
C GLY A 115 4.32 -16.67 7.88
N GLU A 116 4.88 -17.16 8.98
CA GLU A 116 4.34 -16.85 10.32
C GLU A 116 4.45 -15.38 10.68
N ARG A 117 5.53 -14.71 10.29
CA ARG A 117 5.70 -13.27 10.53
C ARG A 117 4.72 -12.43 9.71
N ILE A 118 4.51 -12.79 8.44
CA ILE A 118 3.48 -12.17 7.58
C ILE A 118 2.07 -12.38 8.17
N LYS A 119 1.73 -13.59 8.62
CA LYS A 119 0.45 -13.87 9.28
C LYS A 119 0.31 -13.08 10.58
N GLN A 120 1.38 -12.92 11.36
CA GLN A 120 1.38 -12.12 12.58
C GLN A 120 1.08 -10.65 12.27
N ILE A 121 1.80 -10.05 11.31
CA ILE A 121 1.55 -8.67 10.87
C ILE A 121 0.09 -8.53 10.40
N GLY A 122 -0.43 -9.50 9.64
CA GLY A 122 -1.83 -9.53 9.23
C GLY A 122 -2.80 -9.48 10.42
N ARG A 123 -2.56 -10.29 11.47
CA ARG A 123 -3.37 -10.25 12.70
C ARG A 123 -3.26 -8.91 13.42
N ASP A 124 -2.04 -8.40 13.59
CA ASP A 124 -1.76 -7.16 14.34
C ASP A 124 -2.34 -5.91 13.64
N THR A 125 -2.48 -5.97 12.32
CA THR A 125 -3.00 -4.87 11.48
C THR A 125 -4.43 -5.09 10.96
N ASN A 126 -5.07 -6.21 11.33
CA ASN A 126 -6.36 -6.65 10.79
C ASN A 126 -6.38 -6.74 9.24
N GLN A 127 -5.28 -7.18 8.63
CA GLN A 127 -5.12 -7.36 7.20
C GLN A 127 -5.02 -8.85 6.83
N ALA A 128 -5.42 -9.19 5.61
CA ALA A 128 -5.21 -10.54 5.09
C ALA A 128 -3.71 -10.82 4.92
N ALA A 129 -3.26 -12.02 5.29
CA ALA A 129 -1.85 -12.43 5.15
C ALA A 129 -1.36 -12.33 3.70
N THR A 130 -2.24 -12.56 2.72
CA THR A 130 -1.95 -12.38 1.30
C THR A 130 -1.66 -10.94 0.91
N GLU A 131 -2.35 -9.95 1.50
CA GLU A 131 -2.10 -8.52 1.22
C GLU A 131 -0.81 -8.03 1.88
N VAL A 132 -0.51 -8.52 3.09
CA VAL A 132 0.78 -8.27 3.74
C VAL A 132 1.90 -8.91 2.93
N GLY A 133 1.71 -10.15 2.47
CA GLY A 133 2.66 -10.85 1.62
C GLY A 133 2.96 -10.10 0.31
N LYS A 134 1.94 -9.53 -0.35
CA LYS A 134 2.14 -8.68 -1.54
C LYS A 134 3.00 -7.45 -1.26
N ALA A 135 2.81 -6.78 -0.11
CA ALA A 135 3.64 -5.65 0.26
C ALA A 135 5.10 -6.08 0.50
N VAL A 136 5.31 -7.21 1.17
CA VAL A 136 6.65 -7.79 1.37
C VAL A 136 7.30 -8.16 0.04
N ASP A 137 6.60 -8.86 -0.84
CA ASP A 137 7.05 -9.23 -2.19
C ASP A 137 7.50 -8.00 -3.00
N SER A 138 6.65 -6.98 -3.05
CA SER A 138 6.93 -5.75 -3.80
C SER A 138 8.17 -5.02 -3.27
N LEU A 139 8.32 -4.91 -1.95
CA LEU A 139 9.48 -4.25 -1.34
C LEU A 139 10.77 -5.03 -1.58
N LEU A 140 10.76 -6.34 -1.34
CA LEU A 140 11.91 -7.21 -1.57
C LEU A 140 12.33 -7.19 -3.05
N GLY A 141 11.37 -7.28 -3.97
CA GLY A 141 11.62 -7.21 -5.41
C GLY A 141 12.20 -5.88 -5.89
N ARG A 142 12.13 -4.83 -5.06
CA ARG A 142 12.72 -3.51 -5.33
C ARG A 142 14.05 -3.28 -4.61
N GLY A 143 14.54 -4.29 -3.87
CA GLY A 143 15.84 -4.25 -3.19
C GLY A 143 15.77 -3.90 -1.71
N ALA A 144 14.58 -3.88 -1.09
CA ALA A 144 14.49 -3.76 0.36
C ALA A 144 15.04 -5.03 1.03
N SER A 145 15.70 -4.87 2.18
CA SER A 145 16.03 -6.01 3.05
C SER A 145 14.75 -6.62 3.65
N GLU A 146 14.78 -7.90 4.00
CA GLU A 146 13.66 -8.61 4.66
C GLU A 146 13.11 -7.88 5.89
N ASP A 147 13.99 -7.38 6.78
CA ASP A 147 13.56 -6.66 7.99
C ASP A 147 12.80 -5.37 7.67
N VAL A 148 13.30 -4.60 6.71
CA VAL A 148 12.61 -3.38 6.23
C VAL A 148 11.28 -3.73 5.57
N ALA A 149 11.26 -4.77 4.73
CA ALA A 149 10.04 -5.20 4.05
C ALA A 149 8.96 -5.62 5.06
N LEU A 150 9.32 -6.42 6.07
CA LEU A 150 8.41 -6.84 7.13
C LEU A 150 7.93 -5.67 8.00
N ALA A 151 8.82 -4.74 8.36
CA ALA A 151 8.46 -3.57 9.16
C ALA A 151 7.52 -2.62 8.41
N ALA A 152 7.69 -2.46 7.09
CA ALA A 152 6.90 -1.57 6.26
C ALA A 152 5.58 -2.18 5.76
N ALA A 153 5.50 -3.52 5.65
CA ALA A 153 4.32 -4.20 5.10
C ALA A 153 3.02 -3.88 5.85
N GLY A 154 3.06 -3.87 7.19
CA GLY A 154 1.88 -3.53 8.00
C GLY A 154 1.34 -2.12 7.72
N PRO A 155 2.15 -1.06 7.84
CA PRO A 155 1.78 0.30 7.46
C PRO A 155 1.26 0.43 6.02
N ILE A 156 1.94 -0.20 5.05
CA ILE A 156 1.54 -0.16 3.63
C ILE A 156 0.18 -0.83 3.43
N SER A 157 -0.01 -2.07 3.89
CA SER A 157 -1.28 -2.78 3.70
C SER A 157 -2.44 -2.05 4.38
N LYS A 158 -2.21 -1.48 5.57
CA LYS A 158 -3.22 -0.69 6.28
C LYS A 158 -3.62 0.56 5.50
N ALA A 159 -2.65 1.30 4.97
CA ALA A 159 -2.91 2.51 4.21
C ALA A 159 -3.54 2.20 2.84
N ALA A 160 -3.08 1.15 2.16
CA ALA A 160 -3.67 0.65 0.92
C ALA A 160 -5.16 0.34 1.11
N PHE A 161 -5.51 -0.37 2.19
CA PHE A 161 -6.91 -0.65 2.55
C PHE A 161 -7.70 0.64 2.87
N ALA A 162 -7.15 1.51 3.72
CA ALA A 162 -7.84 2.72 4.17
C ALA A 162 -8.13 3.72 3.04
N TYR A 163 -7.19 3.88 2.11
CA TYR A 163 -7.26 4.85 1.03
C TYR A 163 -7.57 4.24 -0.34
N ARG A 164 -7.87 2.93 -0.37
CA ARG A 164 -8.15 2.17 -1.61
C ARG A 164 -7.05 2.32 -2.66
N ALA A 165 -5.80 2.36 -2.22
CA ALA A 165 -4.64 2.35 -3.10
C ALA A 165 -4.24 0.90 -3.40
N ALA A 166 -3.64 0.65 -4.56
CA ALA A 166 -3.05 -0.65 -4.83
C ALA A 166 -1.84 -0.87 -3.90
N THR A 167 -1.77 -2.06 -3.29
CA THR A 167 -0.66 -2.42 -2.38
C THR A 167 0.70 -2.29 -3.06
N ASP A 168 0.81 -2.69 -4.33
CA ASP A 168 2.05 -2.59 -5.10
C ASP A 168 2.46 -1.13 -5.38
N ASP A 169 1.51 -0.27 -5.79
CA ASP A 169 1.81 1.16 -6.02
C ASP A 169 2.28 1.84 -4.73
N LEU A 170 1.62 1.55 -3.60
CA LEU A 170 1.99 2.16 -2.33
C LEU A 170 3.33 1.62 -1.81
N ALA A 171 3.62 0.33 -2.03
CA ALA A 171 4.94 -0.24 -1.76
C ALA A 171 6.02 0.41 -2.64
N ALA A 172 5.75 0.61 -3.94
CA ALA A 172 6.65 1.29 -4.87
C ALA A 172 6.92 2.74 -4.46
N ALA A 173 5.89 3.50 -4.09
CA ALA A 173 6.03 4.86 -3.61
C ALA A 173 6.80 4.94 -2.29
N SER A 174 6.50 4.03 -1.35
CA SER A 174 7.19 3.94 -0.07
C SER A 174 8.68 3.62 -0.25
N TRP A 175 9.00 2.66 -1.12
CA TRP A 175 10.38 2.33 -1.41
C TRP A 175 11.10 3.43 -2.19
N SER A 176 10.43 4.10 -3.12
CA SER A 176 10.99 5.28 -3.80
C SER A 176 11.31 6.40 -2.82
N ALA A 177 10.49 6.62 -1.78
CA ALA A 177 10.80 7.58 -0.74
C ALA A 177 12.11 7.24 -0.01
N VAL A 178 12.37 5.95 0.24
CA VAL A 178 13.63 5.47 0.82
C VAL A 178 14.78 5.60 -0.17
N ASP A 179 14.64 5.05 -1.36
CA ASP A 179 15.74 4.92 -2.31
C ASP A 179 16.09 6.23 -3.01
N ASN A 180 15.10 6.97 -3.51
CA ASN A 180 15.34 8.26 -4.16
C ASN A 180 15.55 9.37 -3.13
N LEU A 181 14.58 9.56 -2.24
CA LEU A 181 14.61 10.70 -1.31
C LEU A 181 15.40 10.42 -0.03
N LYS A 182 16.04 9.25 0.11
CA LYS A 182 16.85 8.91 1.30
C LYS A 182 16.07 9.02 2.61
N VAL A 183 14.76 8.77 2.56
CA VAL A 183 13.94 8.65 3.78
C VAL A 183 14.45 7.45 4.57
N PRO A 184 14.76 7.60 5.87
CA PRO A 184 15.12 6.47 6.71
C PRO A 184 14.03 5.38 6.67
N ALA A 185 14.41 4.10 6.56
CA ALA A 185 13.46 3.01 6.38
C ALA A 185 12.45 2.89 7.55
N ASP A 186 12.86 3.27 8.76
CA ASP A 186 11.99 3.35 9.95
C ASP A 186 10.95 4.49 9.87
N GLN A 187 11.07 5.39 8.88
CA GLN A 187 10.15 6.49 8.62
C GLN A 187 9.23 6.25 7.41
N ILE A 188 9.18 5.04 6.84
CA ILE A 188 8.23 4.71 5.76
C ILE A 188 6.79 5.02 6.18
N ALA A 189 6.36 4.58 7.38
CA ALA A 189 5.01 4.86 7.88
C ALA A 189 4.76 6.38 7.98
N THR A 190 5.77 7.14 8.41
CA THR A 190 5.70 8.60 8.48
C THR A 190 5.52 9.23 7.09
N ALA A 191 6.23 8.74 6.07
CA ALA A 191 6.09 9.22 4.70
C ALA A 191 4.67 8.93 4.15
N ILE A 192 4.11 7.75 4.42
CA ILE A 192 2.73 7.39 4.06
C ILE A 192 1.74 8.35 4.73
N ASP A 193 1.91 8.61 6.03
CA ASP A 193 1.02 9.50 6.78
C ASP A 193 1.11 10.95 6.29
N MET A 194 2.29 11.42 5.88
CA MET A 194 2.45 12.75 5.25
C MET A 194 1.69 12.84 3.92
N MET A 195 1.83 11.83 3.04
CA MET A 195 1.09 11.77 1.78
C MET A 195 -0.42 11.72 2.02
N ALA A 196 -0.86 10.89 2.96
CA ALA A 196 -2.25 10.76 3.36
C ALA A 196 -2.82 12.06 3.93
N GLN A 197 -2.06 12.75 4.78
CA GLN A 197 -2.47 14.03 5.38
C GLN A 197 -2.57 15.13 4.33
N ALA A 198 -1.65 15.20 3.37
CA ALA A 198 -1.70 16.18 2.30
C ALA A 198 -2.90 15.95 1.34
N GLY A 199 -3.25 14.68 1.09
CA GLY A 199 -4.39 14.31 0.26
C GLY A 199 -5.75 14.36 0.96
N LYS A 200 -5.79 14.43 2.30
CA LYS A 200 -7.01 14.26 3.12
C LYS A 200 -8.15 15.23 2.76
N ASP A 201 -7.80 16.50 2.59
CA ASP A 201 -8.77 17.57 2.31
C ASP A 201 -8.74 17.98 0.83
N GLY A 202 -8.12 17.14 -0.01
CA GLY A 202 -7.59 17.51 -1.30
C GLY A 202 -8.20 16.80 -2.50
N ALA A 203 -7.76 17.21 -3.69
CA ALA A 203 -8.21 16.66 -4.96
C ALA A 203 -7.21 15.63 -5.53
N PHE A 204 -6.04 15.48 -4.88
CA PHE A 204 -5.01 14.51 -5.22
C PHE A 204 -4.89 13.51 -4.06
N GLU A 205 -5.49 12.33 -4.22
CA GLU A 205 -5.64 11.34 -3.15
C GLU A 205 -4.37 10.50 -2.94
N LEU A 206 -4.27 9.76 -1.83
CA LEU A 206 -3.10 8.90 -1.55
C LEU A 206 -2.84 7.87 -2.67
N LYS A 207 -3.88 7.33 -3.30
CA LYS A 207 -3.73 6.40 -4.43
C LYS A 207 -3.06 7.05 -5.64
N ASP A 208 -3.36 8.33 -5.88
CA ASP A 208 -2.75 9.10 -6.97
C ASP A 208 -1.29 9.39 -6.60
N MET A 209 -1.02 9.72 -5.32
CA MET A 209 0.36 9.89 -4.85
C MET A 209 1.15 8.60 -5.05
N ALA A 210 0.63 7.46 -4.61
CA ALA A 210 1.29 6.17 -4.78
C ALA A 210 1.68 5.90 -6.25
N GLN A 211 0.79 6.20 -7.19
CA GLN A 211 1.02 6.00 -8.61
C GLN A 211 2.14 6.89 -9.19
N TYR A 212 2.19 8.17 -8.82
CA TYR A 212 3.08 9.16 -9.46
C TYR A 212 4.34 9.50 -8.67
N PHE A 213 4.35 9.19 -7.37
CA PHE A 213 5.45 9.55 -6.46
C PHE A 213 6.81 9.01 -6.90
N PRO A 214 6.95 7.78 -7.46
CA PRO A 214 8.26 7.28 -7.87
C PRO A 214 9.00 8.22 -8.84
N ALA A 215 8.32 8.68 -9.89
CA ALA A 215 8.92 9.57 -10.88
C ALA A 215 9.20 10.98 -10.31
N LEU A 216 8.28 11.50 -9.50
CA LEU A 216 8.41 12.83 -8.89
C LEU A 216 9.51 12.87 -7.83
N GLY A 217 9.63 11.82 -7.02
CA GLY A 217 10.68 11.63 -6.04
C GLY A 217 12.06 11.64 -6.69
N ALA A 218 12.24 10.89 -7.78
CA ALA A 218 13.49 10.89 -8.54
C ALA A 218 13.82 12.29 -9.12
N ALA A 219 12.83 12.98 -9.70
CA ALA A 219 13.04 14.34 -10.21
C ALA A 219 13.43 15.33 -9.11
N TYR A 220 12.83 15.21 -7.92
CA TYR A 220 13.09 16.10 -6.78
C TYR A 220 14.43 15.82 -6.10
N GLN A 221 14.81 14.54 -6.02
CA GLN A 221 16.17 14.12 -5.67
C GLN A 221 17.21 14.76 -6.58
N GLY A 222 16.94 14.85 -7.90
CA GLY A 222 17.80 15.55 -8.86
C GLY A 222 17.99 17.05 -8.57
N LEU A 223 17.11 17.66 -7.76
CA LEU A 223 17.26 19.02 -7.23
C LEU A 223 17.93 19.06 -5.84
N GLY A 224 18.49 17.93 -5.40
CA GLY A 224 19.20 17.76 -4.12
C GLY A 224 18.27 17.64 -2.92
N GLN A 225 17.00 17.26 -3.11
CA GLN A 225 16.02 17.17 -2.02
C GLN A 225 15.89 15.75 -1.50
N GLU A 226 15.93 15.61 -0.18
CA GLU A 226 15.93 14.35 0.54
C GLU A 226 15.11 14.45 1.84
N GLY A 227 14.94 13.33 2.52
CA GLY A 227 14.24 13.17 3.77
C GLY A 227 12.73 13.26 3.66
N THR A 228 12.07 13.14 4.81
CA THR A 228 10.60 13.19 4.91
C THR A 228 10.04 14.57 4.56
N SER A 229 10.83 15.64 4.70
CA SER A 229 10.46 16.97 4.18
C SER A 229 10.23 16.96 2.68
N ALA A 230 11.04 16.22 1.91
CA ALA A 230 10.86 16.15 0.47
C ALA A 230 9.55 15.43 0.08
N VAL A 231 9.13 14.45 0.88
CA VAL A 231 7.81 13.80 0.74
C VAL A 231 6.69 14.82 0.94
N ALA A 232 6.76 15.61 2.02
CA ALA A 232 5.76 16.64 2.33
C ALA A 232 5.72 17.74 1.25
N ASP A 233 6.87 18.15 0.73
CA ASP A 233 6.98 19.14 -0.36
C ASP A 233 6.23 18.66 -1.61
N LEU A 234 6.50 17.41 -2.04
CA LEU A 234 5.88 16.82 -3.23
C LEU A 234 4.37 16.63 -3.04
N ALA A 235 3.97 16.09 -1.89
CA ALA A 235 2.56 15.86 -1.58
C ALA A 235 1.76 17.17 -1.57
N ALA A 236 2.30 18.22 -0.96
CA ALA A 236 1.70 19.55 -0.97
C ALA A 236 1.67 20.18 -2.37
N ALA A 237 2.77 20.07 -3.12
CA ALA A 237 2.85 20.61 -4.48
C ALA A 237 1.83 19.95 -5.41
N LEU A 238 1.67 18.63 -5.35
CA LEU A 238 0.66 17.90 -6.12
C LEU A 238 -0.74 18.36 -5.79
N GLN A 239 -1.03 18.54 -4.50
CA GLN A 239 -2.33 19.02 -4.06
C GLN A 239 -2.64 20.41 -4.62
N ILE A 240 -1.65 21.31 -4.67
CA ILE A 240 -1.82 22.65 -5.25
C ILE A 240 -1.93 22.63 -6.77
N VAL A 241 -1.03 21.92 -7.45
CA VAL A 241 -1.05 21.82 -8.92
C VAL A 241 -2.37 21.18 -9.38
N ARG A 242 -2.91 20.23 -8.61
CA ARG A 242 -4.20 19.59 -8.88
C ARG A 242 -5.38 20.56 -8.89
N LYS A 243 -5.33 21.67 -8.16
CA LYS A 243 -6.39 22.71 -8.20
C LYS A 243 -6.45 23.43 -9.54
N GLY A 244 -5.33 23.55 -10.24
CA GLY A 244 -5.24 24.13 -11.58
C GLY A 244 -5.34 23.12 -12.71
N ALA A 245 -5.28 21.82 -12.42
CA ALA A 245 -5.33 20.74 -13.40
C ALA A 245 -6.71 20.05 -13.41
N GLY A 246 -7.13 19.51 -14.56
CA GLY A 246 -8.41 18.79 -14.66
C GLY A 246 -8.43 17.46 -13.91
N ASP A 247 -7.29 16.77 -13.86
CA ASP A 247 -7.13 15.44 -13.29
C ASP A 247 -5.75 15.24 -12.63
N SER A 248 -5.59 14.12 -11.92
CA SER A 248 -4.36 13.78 -11.18
C SER A 248 -3.18 13.46 -12.11
N ALA A 249 -3.43 12.85 -13.28
CA ALA A 249 -2.38 12.57 -14.27
C ALA A 249 -1.76 13.86 -14.82
N SER A 250 -2.60 14.84 -15.14
CA SER A 250 -2.22 16.17 -15.59
C SER A 250 -1.48 16.92 -14.48
N ALA A 251 -1.95 16.84 -13.24
CA ALA A 251 -1.27 17.46 -12.10
C ALA A 251 0.15 16.91 -11.89
N ALA A 252 0.30 15.57 -11.92
CA ALA A 252 1.60 14.92 -11.81
C ALA A 252 2.51 15.28 -12.99
N THR A 253 1.98 15.31 -14.21
CA THR A 253 2.73 15.71 -15.41
C THR A 253 3.19 17.17 -15.33
N ASN A 254 2.33 18.07 -14.88
CA ASN A 254 2.64 19.48 -14.73
C ASN A 254 3.73 19.70 -13.67
N LEU A 255 3.59 19.10 -12.48
CA LEU A 255 4.62 19.18 -11.45
C LEU A 255 5.94 18.55 -11.91
N GLY A 256 5.90 17.36 -12.53
CA GLY A 256 7.07 16.70 -13.06
C GLY A 256 7.83 17.57 -14.06
N ASN A 257 7.11 18.23 -14.97
CA ASN A 257 7.71 19.18 -15.92
C ASN A 257 8.32 20.40 -15.22
N VAL A 258 7.66 20.96 -14.20
CA VAL A 258 8.24 22.04 -13.39
C VAL A 258 9.59 21.60 -12.83
N LEU A 259 9.63 20.47 -12.11
CA LEU A 259 10.84 19.96 -11.46
C LEU A 259 11.97 19.71 -12.46
N GLN A 260 11.67 19.10 -13.60
CA GLN A 260 12.65 18.80 -14.64
C GLN A 260 13.18 20.04 -15.35
N LYS A 261 12.36 21.09 -15.50
CA LYS A 261 12.70 22.26 -16.33
C LYS A 261 13.18 23.48 -15.55
N VAL A 262 13.18 23.45 -14.21
CA VAL A 262 13.71 24.55 -13.37
C VAL A 262 15.08 25.05 -13.84
N TYR A 263 16.01 24.13 -14.12
CA TYR A 263 17.37 24.47 -14.55
C TYR A 263 17.64 24.19 -16.04
N ALA A 264 16.60 23.99 -16.85
CA ALA A 264 16.77 23.77 -18.27
C ALA A 264 17.50 24.97 -18.90
N PRO A 265 18.43 24.75 -19.86
CA PRO A 265 19.20 25.83 -20.47
C PRO A 265 18.33 26.97 -21.00
N GLN A 266 17.18 26.66 -21.63
CA GLN A 266 16.25 27.67 -22.11
C GLN A 266 15.64 28.51 -20.97
N THR A 267 15.28 27.88 -19.85
CA THR A 267 14.72 28.58 -18.69
C THR A 267 15.75 29.49 -18.06
N VAL A 268 16.97 28.99 -17.82
CA VAL A 268 18.06 29.82 -17.27
C VAL A 268 18.37 31.01 -18.17
N LYS A 269 18.36 30.81 -19.49
CA LYS A 269 18.55 31.89 -20.47
C LYS A 269 17.43 32.92 -20.41
N ALA A 270 16.17 32.49 -20.40
CA ALA A 270 15.01 33.37 -20.34
C ALA A 270 14.99 34.23 -19.07
N PHE A 271 15.29 33.65 -17.90
CA PHE A 271 15.43 34.42 -16.66
C PHE A 271 16.56 35.44 -16.74
N LYS A 272 17.70 35.07 -17.35
CA LYS A 272 18.82 36.00 -17.54
C LYS A 272 18.44 37.18 -18.44
N GLU A 273 17.69 36.93 -19.52
CA GLU A 273 17.16 37.99 -20.40
C GLU A 273 16.16 38.90 -19.67
N ALA A 274 15.41 38.36 -18.72
CA ALA A 274 14.58 39.13 -17.78
C ALA A 274 15.38 39.79 -16.63
N GLY A 275 16.71 39.75 -16.67
CA GLY A 275 17.57 40.40 -15.66
C GLY A 275 17.75 39.62 -14.36
N VAL A 276 17.37 38.35 -14.31
CA VAL A 276 17.44 37.49 -13.12
C VAL A 276 18.46 36.36 -13.32
N ASP A 277 19.47 36.28 -12.45
CA ASP A 277 20.35 35.11 -12.39
C ASP A 277 19.65 34.00 -11.59
N LEU A 278 18.96 33.11 -12.32
CA LEU A 278 18.15 32.06 -11.71
C LEU A 278 18.94 31.16 -10.77
N ARG A 279 20.18 30.77 -11.14
CA ARG A 279 20.99 29.86 -10.31
C ARG A 279 21.38 30.54 -9.00
N LYS A 280 21.79 31.81 -9.08
CA LYS A 280 22.14 32.60 -7.90
C LYS A 280 20.95 32.84 -6.98
N GLU A 281 19.79 33.18 -7.54
CA GLU A 281 18.57 33.42 -6.73
C GLU A 281 18.05 32.13 -6.09
N MET A 282 18.04 31.00 -6.81
CA MET A 282 17.69 29.69 -6.23
C MET A 282 18.65 29.30 -5.11
N ALA A 283 19.96 29.49 -5.30
CA ALA A 283 20.97 29.20 -4.26
C ALA A 283 20.80 30.12 -3.04
N LYS A 284 20.41 31.38 -3.23
CA LYS A 284 20.07 32.29 -2.14
C LYS A 284 18.81 31.82 -1.40
N ALA A 285 17.74 31.50 -2.13
CA ALA A 285 16.50 31.02 -1.55
C ALA A 285 16.69 29.73 -0.73
N ALA A 286 17.55 28.82 -1.19
CA ALA A 286 17.91 27.62 -0.44
C ALA A 286 18.60 27.95 0.89
N LYS A 287 19.50 28.95 0.92
CA LYS A 287 20.13 29.43 2.18
C LYS A 287 19.12 30.06 3.13
N ASP A 288 18.07 30.67 2.57
CA ASP A 288 16.95 31.25 3.32
C ASP A 288 15.92 30.17 3.76
N GLY A 289 16.19 28.89 3.49
CA GLY A 289 15.36 27.75 3.90
C GLY A 289 14.17 27.45 2.99
N GLN A 290 14.08 28.07 1.81
CA GLN A 290 13.03 27.76 0.84
C GLN A 290 13.33 26.44 0.12
N THR A 291 12.27 25.69 -0.16
CA THR A 291 12.37 24.51 -1.03
C THR A 291 12.55 24.94 -2.48
N PRO A 292 13.11 24.10 -3.38
CA PRO A 292 13.20 24.44 -4.80
C PRO A 292 11.85 24.79 -5.44
N ILE A 293 10.75 24.17 -4.99
CA ILE A 293 9.39 24.44 -5.47
C ILE A 293 8.93 25.84 -5.05
N GLU A 294 9.15 26.23 -3.79
CA GLU A 294 8.83 27.57 -3.31
C GLU A 294 9.69 28.63 -4.01
N ALA A 295 11.00 28.36 -4.09
CA ALA A 295 11.97 29.27 -4.65
C ALA A 295 11.64 29.59 -6.11
N ILE A 296 11.43 28.58 -6.95
CA ILE A 296 11.14 28.81 -8.38
C ILE A 296 9.84 29.58 -8.57
N ALA A 297 8.80 29.29 -7.79
CA ALA A 297 7.53 30.00 -7.85
C ALA A 297 7.67 31.46 -7.42
N ASN A 298 8.34 31.74 -6.31
CA ASN A 298 8.56 33.10 -5.81
C ASN A 298 9.43 33.92 -6.76
N ILE A 299 10.52 33.35 -7.28
CA ILE A 299 11.43 33.99 -8.23
C ILE A 299 10.70 34.30 -9.54
N THR A 300 9.90 33.36 -10.05
CA THR A 300 9.07 33.56 -11.24
C THR A 300 8.09 34.71 -11.05
N ASN A 301 7.31 34.69 -9.96
CA ASN A 301 6.32 35.73 -9.69
C ASN A 301 6.97 37.13 -9.61
N LYS A 302 8.13 37.21 -8.95
CA LYS A 302 8.91 38.44 -8.84
C LYS A 302 9.45 38.91 -10.20
N ALA A 303 10.01 38.00 -11.00
CA ALA A 303 10.53 38.32 -12.33
C ALA A 303 9.45 38.85 -13.28
N LEU A 304 8.21 38.35 -13.13
CA LEU A 304 7.05 38.80 -13.92
C LEU A 304 6.33 40.02 -13.33
N GLY A 305 6.75 40.51 -12.16
CA GLY A 305 6.04 41.59 -11.45
C GLY A 305 4.59 41.24 -11.12
N GLY A 306 4.26 39.95 -10.93
CA GLY A 306 2.90 39.46 -10.69
C GLY A 306 2.06 39.18 -11.94
N ASP A 307 2.54 39.50 -13.14
CA ASP A 307 1.80 39.30 -14.39
C ASP A 307 1.96 37.87 -14.94
N LEU A 308 1.07 36.97 -14.50
CA LEU A 308 1.10 35.56 -14.90
C LEU A 308 0.68 35.29 -16.35
N SER A 309 0.27 36.32 -17.11
CA SER A 309 0.07 36.18 -18.57
C SER A 309 1.41 36.01 -19.31
N LYS A 310 2.51 36.48 -18.69
CA LYS A 310 3.88 36.44 -19.22
C LYS A 310 4.67 35.20 -18.82
N LEU A 311 4.03 34.18 -18.24
CA LEU A 311 4.72 32.92 -17.90
C LEU A 311 5.42 32.28 -19.09
N GLY A 312 4.88 32.46 -20.31
CA GLY A 312 5.48 31.99 -21.56
C GLY A 312 6.86 32.59 -21.87
N ASP A 313 7.13 33.80 -21.37
CA ASP A 313 8.41 34.49 -21.57
C ASP A 313 9.55 33.79 -20.82
N LEU A 314 9.23 33.14 -19.68
CA LEU A 314 10.20 32.41 -18.85
C LEU A 314 10.16 30.89 -19.08
N PHE A 315 8.99 30.36 -19.46
CA PHE A 315 8.75 28.94 -19.64
C PHE A 315 7.95 28.69 -20.92
N GLN A 316 8.62 28.22 -21.97
CA GLN A 316 7.95 27.92 -23.25
C GLN A 316 7.03 26.68 -23.19
N ASP A 317 7.24 25.81 -22.20
CA ASP A 317 6.45 24.59 -22.04
C ASP A 317 5.12 24.86 -21.32
N ALA A 318 4.01 24.47 -21.94
CA ALA A 318 2.67 24.73 -21.42
C ALA A 318 2.38 24.02 -20.08
N GLN A 319 2.88 22.81 -19.89
CA GLN A 319 2.72 22.04 -18.66
C GLN A 319 3.48 22.69 -17.49
N VAL A 320 4.68 23.22 -17.74
CA VAL A 320 5.40 24.04 -16.76
C VAL A 320 4.58 25.27 -16.41
N GLN A 321 4.06 26.00 -17.40
CA GLN A 321 3.26 27.20 -17.14
C GLN A 321 2.01 26.88 -16.31
N GLN A 322 1.33 25.77 -16.57
CA GLN A 322 0.16 25.32 -15.79
C GLN A 322 0.54 25.01 -14.34
N GLY A 323 1.63 24.25 -14.13
CA GLY A 323 2.13 23.94 -12.79
C GLY A 323 2.56 25.20 -12.03
N MET A 324 3.36 26.07 -12.66
CA MET A 324 3.84 27.32 -12.07
C MET A 324 2.71 28.28 -11.73
N ARG A 325 1.71 28.43 -12.60
CA ARG A 325 0.55 29.28 -12.33
C ARG A 325 -0.18 28.82 -11.07
N ALA A 326 -0.45 27.52 -10.95
CA ALA A 326 -1.14 26.97 -9.79
C ALA A 326 -0.32 27.18 -8.49
N LEU A 327 0.99 26.91 -8.54
CA LEU A 327 1.89 27.09 -7.40
C LEU A 327 1.97 28.56 -6.96
N ILE A 328 2.15 29.50 -7.90
CA ILE A 328 2.26 30.93 -7.58
C ILE A 328 0.96 31.46 -6.97
N GLN A 329 -0.19 31.11 -7.54
CA GLN A 329 -1.49 31.60 -7.07
C GLN A 329 -1.89 31.06 -5.70
N ASN A 330 -1.39 29.88 -5.31
CA ASN A 330 -1.81 29.18 -4.09
C ASN A 330 -0.62 28.88 -3.16
N MET A 331 0.41 29.73 -3.16
CA MET A 331 1.64 29.51 -2.39
C MET A 331 1.43 29.46 -0.88
N GLU A 332 0.50 30.25 -0.34
CA GLU A 332 0.16 30.20 1.09
C GLU A 332 -0.48 28.86 1.47
N GLU A 333 -1.33 28.34 0.61
CA GLU A 333 -1.95 27.03 0.82
C GLU A 333 -0.94 25.90 0.67
N TYR A 334 -0.02 25.97 -0.30
CA TYR A 334 1.11 25.05 -0.40
C TYR A 334 1.84 24.95 0.95
N ARG A 335 2.23 26.10 1.52
CA ARG A 335 2.94 26.17 2.81
C ARG A 335 2.12 25.56 3.94
N LYS A 336 0.81 25.81 3.96
CA LYS A 336 -0.10 25.25 4.96
C LYS A 336 -0.20 23.73 4.85
N VAL A 337 -0.51 23.20 3.67
CA VAL A 337 -0.62 21.74 3.42
C VAL A 337 0.68 21.04 3.77
N ARG A 338 1.82 21.61 3.35
CA ARG A 338 3.16 21.12 3.70
C ARG A 338 3.38 21.09 5.22
N ALA A 339 3.07 22.19 5.91
CA ALA A 339 3.23 22.28 7.36
C ALA A 339 2.34 21.27 8.11
N ASP A 340 1.11 21.05 7.65
CA ASP A 340 0.19 20.10 8.26
C ASP A 340 0.63 18.65 8.01
N ALA A 341 1.16 18.33 6.83
CA ALA A 341 1.80 17.04 6.57
C ALA A 341 3.01 16.81 7.49
N MET A 342 3.88 17.81 7.67
CA MET A 342 5.03 17.73 8.58
C MET A 342 4.64 17.58 10.06
N LYS A 343 3.50 18.14 10.49
CA LYS A 343 2.99 17.95 11.86
C LYS A 343 2.47 16.54 12.10
N ALA A 344 1.83 15.91 11.11
CA ALA A 344 1.35 14.53 11.23
C ALA A 344 2.49 13.57 11.59
N ALA A 345 3.67 13.78 11.01
CA ALA A 345 4.89 13.04 11.35
C ALA A 345 5.35 13.22 12.80
N SER A 346 5.19 14.44 13.35
CA SER A 346 5.67 14.78 14.70
C SER A 346 4.76 14.20 15.80
N ALA A 347 3.44 14.18 15.57
CA ALA A 347 2.45 13.64 16.52
C ALA A 347 2.57 12.12 16.74
N LEU A 348 3.16 11.41 15.77
CA LEU A 348 3.39 9.96 15.84
C LEU A 348 4.65 9.62 16.62
N ARG A 349 5.74 10.39 16.46
CA ARG A 349 6.97 10.21 17.27
C ARG A 349 6.70 10.36 18.77
N THR A 350 5.78 11.23 19.17
CA THR A 350 5.37 11.37 20.57
C THR A 350 4.52 10.21 21.08
N ARG A 351 3.79 9.51 20.20
CA ARG A 351 2.98 8.32 20.54
C ARG A 351 3.82 7.05 20.64
N THR A 352 4.86 6.90 19.82
CA THR A 352 5.76 5.75 19.89
C THR A 352 6.80 5.87 21.00
N SER A 353 7.13 7.08 21.46
CA SER A 353 7.97 7.33 22.65
C SER A 353 7.26 7.07 23.99
N SER A 354 5.94 6.90 23.99
CA SER A 354 5.11 6.75 25.21
C SER A 354 4.48 5.36 25.37
N ALA A 355 4.87 4.41 24.52
CA ALA A 355 4.49 2.99 24.58
C ALA A 355 5.75 2.13 24.74
#